data_AF-A0A8B8G7X6-F1
#
_entry.id   AF-A0A8B8G7X6-F1
#
_cell.length_a   1.000
_cell.length_b   1.000
_cell.length_c   1.000
_cell.angle_alpha   90.00
_cell.angle_beta   90.00
_cell.angle_gamma   90.00
#
_symmetry.space_group_name_H-M   'P 1'
#
loop_
_entity.id
_entity.type
_entity.pdbx_description
1 polymer ?
#
loop_
_entity_poly.entity_id
_entity_poly.type
_entity_poly.pdbx_seq_one_letter_code
_entity_poly.pdbx_strand_id
1 'polypeptide(L)'
;MKKKLRTKDLPKNAIDALQKCNTSIFPSTFKLLQILTTLPVTTANIERSFSTLIRLKTYLRNTTCENRLNGLAMMNIHSDIMINPDDVLNKLATKTRKLRLM
;
A
#
# COMPACT_ATOMS: atom_id res chain seq x y z
N MET A 1 35.93 -7.46 33.17
CA MET A 1 34.77 -8.38 33.32
C MET A 1 33.85 -8.26 32.11
N LYS A 2 34.01 -9.14 31.10
CA LYS A 2 33.13 -9.15 29.92
C LYS A 2 31.85 -9.91 30.28
N LYS A 3 30.77 -9.18 30.63
CA LYS A 3 29.43 -9.78 30.77
C LYS A 3 29.02 -10.30 29.39
N LYS A 4 29.09 -11.62 29.22
CA LYS A 4 28.58 -12.35 28.06
C LYS A 4 27.08 -12.07 27.98
N LEU A 5 26.67 -11.16 27.08
CA LEU A 5 25.28 -10.81 26.83
C LEU A 5 24.57 -12.10 26.37
N ARG A 6 23.59 -12.56 27.16
CA ARG A 6 22.88 -13.82 26.92
C ARG A 6 22.15 -13.70 25.58
N THR A 7 22.45 -14.60 24.64
CA THR A 7 21.84 -14.68 23.31
C THR A 7 20.32 -14.95 23.33
N LYS A 8 19.73 -15.16 24.51
CA LYS A 8 18.29 -15.41 24.71
C LYS A 8 17.45 -14.12 24.82
N ASP A 9 18.07 -12.97 25.07
CA ASP A 9 17.37 -11.70 25.29
C ASP A 9 17.28 -10.80 24.04
N LEU A 10 17.79 -11.29 22.90
CA LEU A 10 17.83 -10.55 21.65
C LEU A 10 16.43 -10.54 21.01
N PRO A 11 15.88 -9.36 20.67
CA PRO A 11 14.60 -9.27 20.00
C PRO A 11 14.68 -9.97 18.64
N LYS A 12 13.74 -10.87 18.39
CA LYS A 12 13.65 -11.61 17.12
C LYS A 12 12.93 -10.81 16.03
N ASN A 13 12.12 -9.83 16.45
CA ASN A 13 11.34 -8.98 15.57
C ASN A 13 11.74 -7.50 15.73
N ALA A 14 11.63 -6.73 14.65
CA ALA A 14 11.91 -5.29 14.67
C ALA A 14 10.99 -4.51 15.62
N ILE A 15 9.76 -4.99 15.83
CA ILE A 15 8.78 -4.41 16.77
C ILE A 15 9.24 -4.62 18.22
N ASP A 16 9.68 -5.82 18.57
CA ASP A 16 10.19 -6.14 19.91
C ASP A 16 11.48 -5.36 20.20
N ALA A 17 12.31 -5.18 19.16
CA ALA A 17 13.52 -4.37 19.24
C ALA A 17 13.20 -2.89 19.51
N LEU A 18 12.17 -2.34 18.86
CA LEU A 18 11.71 -0.97 19.08
C LEU A 18 11.17 -0.78 20.51
N GLN A 19 10.36 -1.71 21.02
CA GLN A 19 9.79 -1.63 22.37
C GLN A 19 10.85 -1.73 23.48
N LYS A 20 11.91 -2.51 23.26
CA LYS A 20 13.00 -2.70 24.23
C LYS A 20 14.10 -1.63 24.12
N CYS A 21 14.11 -0.84 23.05
CA CYS A 21 15.08 0.22 22.84
C CYS A 21 14.67 1.48 23.61
N ASN A 22 15.55 1.98 24.48
CA ASN A 22 15.31 3.20 25.23
C ASN A 22 15.65 4.44 24.38
N THR A 23 14.63 5.23 24.04
CA THR A 23 14.68 6.41 23.18
C THR A 23 15.66 7.48 23.67
N SER A 24 15.89 7.59 24.99
CA SER A 24 16.78 8.58 25.58
C SER A 24 18.27 8.22 25.48
N ILE A 25 18.60 6.93 25.32
CA ILE A 25 20.00 6.46 25.31
C ILE A 25 20.50 6.30 23.87
N PHE A 26 19.62 5.90 22.95
CA PHE A 26 19.97 5.61 21.55
C PHE A 26 18.95 6.20 20.56
N PRO A 27 18.88 7.53 20.42
CA PRO A 27 17.87 8.19 19.58
C PRO A 27 17.97 7.83 18.09
N SER A 28 19.19 7.69 17.55
CA SER A 28 19.41 7.34 16.14
C SER A 28 18.99 5.91 15.83
N THR A 29 19.29 4.98 16.72
CA THR A 29 18.96 3.55 16.57
C THR A 29 17.46 3.31 16.71
N PHE A 30 16.80 4.05 17.61
CA PHE A 30 15.34 4.07 17.73
C PHE A 30 14.68 4.59 16.44
N LYS A 31 15.18 5.68 15.86
CA LYS A 31 14.67 6.24 14.60
C LYS A 31 14.81 5.24 13.44
N LEU A 32 15.94 4.54 13.36
CA LEU A 32 16.17 3.51 12.35
C LEU A 32 15.22 2.32 12.53
N LEU A 33 15.01 1.85 13.77
CA LEU A 33 14.04 0.79 14.08
C LEU A 33 12.59 1.24 13.79
N GLN A 34 12.27 2.50 13.99
CA GLN A 34 10.96 3.06 13.67
C GLN A 34 10.73 3.07 12.16
N ILE A 35 11.71 3.53 11.36
CA ILE A 35 11.66 3.45 9.90
C ILE A 35 11.59 1.99 9.44
N LEU A 36 12.40 1.12 10.04
CA LEU A 36 12.40 -0.31 9.78
C LEU A 36 11.16 -1.03 10.31
N THR A 37 10.25 -0.42 11.06
CA THR A 37 8.97 -1.05 11.45
C THR A 37 7.79 -0.52 10.64
N THR A 38 7.91 0.68 10.09
CA THR A 38 6.91 1.28 9.17
C THR A 38 7.13 0.87 7.72
N LEU A 39 8.38 0.70 7.27
CA LEU A 39 8.70 0.28 5.91
C LEU A 39 8.65 -1.24 5.60
N PRO A 40 8.94 -2.18 6.51
CA PRO A 40 9.19 -3.59 6.15
C PRO A 40 7.88 -4.34 5.85
N VAL A 41 6.73 -3.73 6.14
CA VAL A 41 5.40 -4.31 5.86
C VAL A 41 4.80 -3.70 4.60
N THR A 42 5.24 -2.51 4.20
CA THR A 42 4.66 -1.81 3.05
C THR A 42 5.26 -2.23 1.72
N THR A 43 6.50 -2.75 1.68
CA THR A 43 7.13 -3.22 0.43
C THR A 43 6.29 -4.32 -0.23
N ALA A 44 5.85 -5.34 0.51
CA ALA A 44 5.01 -6.41 -0.02
C ALA A 44 3.63 -5.91 -0.53
N ASN A 45 3.05 -4.92 0.15
CA ASN A 45 1.77 -4.33 -0.27
C ASN A 45 1.93 -3.49 -1.55
N ILE A 46 3.04 -2.76 -1.66
CA ILE A 46 3.40 -1.95 -2.82
C ILE A 46 3.72 -2.86 -4.01
N GLU A 47 4.52 -3.91 -3.83
CA GLU A 47 4.80 -4.92 -4.87
C GLU A 47 3.52 -5.60 -5.37
N ARG A 48 2.62 -5.97 -4.46
CA ARG A 48 1.29 -6.52 -4.81
C ARG A 48 0.49 -5.52 -5.65
N SER A 49 0.44 -4.25 -5.24
CA SER A 49 -0.31 -3.19 -5.93
C SER A 49 0.28 -2.85 -7.31
N PHE A 50 1.61 -2.85 -7.44
CA PHE A 50 2.27 -2.68 -8.73
C PHE A 50 2.05 -3.89 -9.64
N SER A 51 2.07 -5.11 -9.10
CA SER A 51 1.78 -6.33 -9.86
C SER A 51 0.34 -6.32 -10.41
N THR A 52 -0.64 -5.92 -9.61
CA THR A 52 -2.03 -5.78 -10.07
C THR A 52 -2.17 -4.70 -11.14
N LEU A 53 -1.52 -3.54 -10.96
CA LEU A 53 -1.46 -2.47 -11.97
C LEU A 53 -0.88 -2.94 -13.31
N ILE A 54 0.24 -3.67 -13.29
CA ILE A 54 0.86 -4.23 -14.49
C ILE A 54 -0.10 -5.22 -15.17
N ARG A 55 -0.77 -6.10 -14.40
CA ARG A 55 -1.77 -7.03 -14.93
C ARG A 55 -2.96 -6.30 -15.56
N LEU A 56 -3.48 -5.26 -14.91
CA LEU A 56 -4.58 -4.43 -15.44
C LEU A 56 -4.18 -3.72 -16.74
N LYS A 57 -2.97 -3.15 -16.79
CA LYS A 57 -2.43 -2.48 -17.97
C LYS A 57 -2.28 -3.45 -19.15
N THR A 58 -1.77 -4.65 -18.90
CA THR A 58 -1.65 -5.71 -19.91
C THR A 58 -3.01 -6.21 -20.39
N TYR A 59 -3.95 -6.44 -19.46
CA TYR A 59 -5.31 -6.88 -19.79
C TYR A 59 -6.05 -5.87 -20.67
N LEU A 60 -5.90 -4.57 -20.37
CA LEU A 60 -6.64 -3.52 -21.07
C LEU A 60 -6.07 -3.20 -22.46
N ARG A 61 -4.79 -3.52 -22.75
CA ARG A 61 -4.00 -3.38 -24.03
C ARG A 61 -4.20 -2.10 -24.87
N ASN A 62 -5.06 -1.18 -24.44
CA ASN A 62 -5.37 0.11 -25.05
C ASN A 62 -4.63 1.20 -24.29
N THR A 63 -4.24 2.25 -25.02
CA THR A 63 -3.75 3.53 -24.48
C THR A 63 -4.81 4.14 -23.54
N THR A 64 -4.79 3.69 -22.29
CA THR A 64 -5.66 4.15 -21.24
C THR A 64 -4.99 5.33 -20.56
N CYS A 65 -5.64 6.50 -20.55
CA CYS A 65 -5.15 7.65 -19.79
C CYS A 65 -4.96 7.28 -18.32
N GLU A 66 -3.92 7.82 -17.69
CA GLU A 66 -3.52 7.50 -16.31
C GLU A 66 -4.68 7.58 -15.33
N ASN A 67 -5.55 8.59 -15.47
CA ASN A 67 -6.74 8.76 -14.63
C ASN A 67 -7.70 7.57 -14.67
N ARG A 68 -7.91 6.96 -15.84
CA ARG A 68 -8.80 5.80 -15.99
C ARG A 68 -8.13 4.52 -15.48
N LEU A 69 -6.81 4.40 -15.66
CA LEU A 69 -6.05 3.28 -15.11
C LEU A 69 -6.03 3.31 -13.58
N ASN A 70 -5.82 4.48 -12.98
CA ASN A 70 -5.80 4.64 -11.53
C ASN A 70 -7.18 4.33 -10.91
N GLY A 71 -8.27 4.77 -11.56
CA GLY A 71 -9.63 4.42 -11.13
C GLY A 71 -9.90 2.90 -11.16
N LEU A 72 -9.45 2.21 -12.22
CA LEU A 72 -9.58 0.75 -12.33
C LEU A 72 -8.71 0.01 -11.30
N ALA A 73 -7.51 0.52 -11.02
CA ALA A 73 -6.64 -0.03 -10.00
C ALA A 73 -7.24 0.07 -8.60
N MET A 74 -7.80 1.24 -8.26
CA MET A 74 -8.52 1.45 -7.00
C MET A 74 -9.71 0.49 -6.86
N MET A 75 -10.49 0.31 -7.92
CA MET A 75 -11.61 -0.64 -7.92
C MET A 75 -11.16 -2.11 -7.77
N ASN A 76 -9.99 -2.47 -8.29
CA ASN A 76 -9.46 -3.82 -8.18
C ASN A 76 -8.85 -4.10 -6.79
N ILE A 77 -8.14 -3.13 -6.23
CA ILE A 77 -7.55 -3.21 -4.88
C ILE A 77 -8.65 -3.24 -3.82
N HIS A 78 -9.69 -2.41 -3.99
CA HIS A 78 -10.84 -2.30 -3.09
C HIS A 78 -12.07 -3.06 -3.62
N SER A 79 -11.85 -4.27 -4.14
CA SER A 79 -12.92 -5.12 -4.69
C SER A 79 -13.88 -5.68 -3.62
N ASP A 80 -13.53 -5.52 -2.36
CA ASP A 80 -14.34 -5.80 -1.17
C ASP A 80 -15.48 -4.79 -0.96
N ILE A 81 -15.42 -3.62 -1.60
CA ILE A 81 -16.46 -2.61 -1.53
C ILE A 81 -17.57 -2.96 -2.54
N MET A 82 -18.76 -3.30 -2.03
CA MET A 82 -19.93 -3.58 -2.86
C MET A 82 -20.50 -2.27 -3.42
N ILE A 83 -20.45 -2.10 -4.74
CA ILE A 83 -20.97 -0.93 -5.44
C ILE A 83 -22.30 -1.29 -6.11
N ASN A 84 -23.37 -0.56 -5.80
CA ASN A 84 -24.67 -0.77 -6.43
C ASN A 84 -24.65 -0.21 -7.86
N PRO A 85 -25.00 -1.00 -8.90
CA PRO A 85 -25.03 -0.52 -10.29
C PRO A 85 -25.96 0.68 -10.52
N ASP A 86 -27.07 0.80 -9.77
CA ASP A 86 -28.01 1.91 -9.91
C ASP A 86 -27.38 3.26 -9.52
N ASP A 87 -26.55 3.27 -8.48
CA ASP A 87 -25.83 4.47 -8.04
C ASP A 87 -24.78 4.92 -9.06
N VAL A 88 -24.11 3.95 -9.69
CA VAL A 88 -23.16 4.22 -10.78
C VAL A 88 -23.89 4.81 -11.98
N LEU A 89 -25.04 4.24 -12.34
CA LEU A 89 -25.84 4.71 -13.46
C LEU A 89 -26.35 6.14 -13.24
N ASN A 90 -26.92 6.41 -12.06
CA ASN A 90 -27.36 7.75 -11.67
C ASN A 90 -26.20 8.76 -11.70
N LYS A 91 -25.03 8.38 -11.16
CA LYS A 91 -23.84 9.24 -11.19
C LYS A 91 -23.35 9.49 -12.61
N LEU A 92 -23.38 8.49 -13.49
CA LEU A 92 -23.02 8.63 -14.89
C LEU A 92 -24.02 9.51 -15.66
N ALA A 93 -25.31 9.41 -15.36
CA ALA A 93 -26.36 10.22 -15.97
C ALA A 93 -26.23 11.72 -15.64
N THR A 94 -25.74 12.08 -14.45
CA THR A 94 -25.46 13.49 -14.11
C THR A 94 -24.34 14.11 -14.95
N LYS A 95 -23.44 13.31 -15.53
CA LYS A 95 -22.31 13.80 -16.30
C LYS A 95 -22.66 13.76 -17.79
N THR A 96 -22.99 14.92 -18.37
CA THR A 96 -23.27 15.06 -19.80
C THR A 96 -22.03 14.70 -20.63
N ARG A 97 -21.97 13.46 -21.11
CA ARG A 97 -21.07 13.11 -22.21
C ARG A 97 -21.71 13.69 -23.46
N LYS A 98 -21.14 14.78 -24.00
CA LYS A 98 -21.46 15.18 -25.38
C LYS A 98 -21.06 14.03 -26.29
N LEU A 99 -21.99 13.13 -26.57
CA LEU A 99 -21.89 12.21 -27.68
C LEU A 99 -21.93 13.10 -28.91
N ARG A 100 -20.76 13.34 -29.50
CA ARG A 100 -20.66 13.98 -30.81
C ARG A 100 -21.22 12.96 -31.80
N LEU A 101 -22.55 12.96 -31.96
CA LEU A 101 -23.19 12.42 -33.14
C LEU A 101 -22.68 13.26 -34.30
N MET A 102 -21.92 12.60 -35.17
CA MET A 102 -21.45 13.16 -36.42
C MET A 102 -22.59 13.17 -37.43
#